data_AF-A0A2A2FSY1-F1
#
_entry.id   AF-A0A2A2FSY1-F1
#
_cell.length_a   1.000
_cell.length_b   1.000
_cell.length_c   1.000
_cell.angle_alpha   90.00
_cell.angle_beta   90.00
_cell.angle_gamma   90.00
#
_symmetry.space_group_name_H-M   'P 1'
#
loop_
_entity.id
_entity.type
_entity.pdbx_description
1 polymer ?
#
loop_
_entity_poly.entity_id
_entity_poly.type
_entity_poly.pdbx_seq_one_letter_code
_entity_poly.pdbx_strand_id
1 'polypeptide(L)'
;MTDPRTPVPRVLPLVLGVLLATGASGAWWLDSARPVPPDEVARAEAWRGTEALLAAPAPAPAAAWADVRADLARQLEALGPAPDDRTSAAARAGRPSPAGGTGGVSPGDAGDAGDAAEPGATASAVLRTTA
;
A
#
# COMPACT_ATOMS: atom_id res chain seq x y z
N MET A 1 45.05 -49.67 24.01
CA MET A 1 43.60 -49.98 23.96
C MET A 1 42.87 -48.67 24.22
N THR A 2 42.56 -47.94 23.14
CA THR A 2 41.98 -46.59 23.19
C THR A 2 40.48 -46.71 23.45
N ASP A 3 40.04 -46.19 24.60
CA ASP A 3 38.64 -46.14 25.00
C ASP A 3 37.82 -45.30 23.99
N PRO A 4 36.75 -45.84 23.37
CA PRO A 4 36.03 -45.17 22.27
C PRO A 4 35.01 -44.13 22.74
N ARG A 5 35.02 -43.75 24.03
CA ARG A 5 34.14 -42.70 24.55
C ARG A 5 34.73 -41.31 24.31
N THR A 6 34.81 -40.90 23.04
CA THR A 6 34.84 -39.47 22.73
C THR A 6 33.47 -38.90 23.07
N PRO A 7 33.32 -38.04 24.09
CA PRO A 7 32.08 -37.30 24.26
C PRO A 7 31.97 -36.43 23.01
N VAL A 8 30.98 -36.71 22.15
CA VAL A 8 30.67 -35.84 21.01
C VAL A 8 30.59 -34.43 21.57
N PRO A 9 31.50 -33.51 21.19
CA PRO A 9 31.57 -32.22 21.82
C PRO A 9 30.26 -31.52 21.53
N ARG A 10 29.44 -31.29 22.58
CA ARG A 10 28.15 -30.57 22.52
C ARG A 10 28.25 -29.18 21.88
N VAL A 11 29.47 -28.72 21.65
CA VAL A 11 29.84 -27.50 20.92
C VAL A 11 29.47 -27.59 19.43
N LEU A 12 29.65 -28.75 18.78
CA LEU A 12 29.37 -28.89 17.34
C LEU A 12 27.89 -28.61 16.98
N PRO A 13 26.88 -29.21 17.64
CA PRO A 13 25.49 -28.88 17.35
C PRO A 13 25.13 -27.42 17.72
N LEU A 14 25.82 -26.85 18.71
CA LEU A 14 25.62 -25.46 19.13
C LEU A 14 26.14 -24.49 18.05
N VAL A 15 27.35 -24.72 17.55
CA VAL A 15 27.94 -23.97 16.43
C VAL A 15 27.09 -24.11 15.17
N LEU A 16 26.63 -25.32 14.86
CA LEU A 16 25.73 -25.57 13.73
C LEU A 16 24.40 -24.82 13.88
N GLY A 17 23.82 -24.84 15.09
CA GLY A 17 22.59 -24.10 15.41
C GLY A 17 22.76 -22.59 15.26
N VAL A 18 23.88 -22.03 15.71
CA VAL A 18 24.20 -20.61 15.52
C VAL A 18 24.36 -20.27 14.04
N LEU A 19 25.10 -21.06 13.28
CA LEU A 19 25.27 -20.86 11.83
C LEU A 19 23.92 -20.89 11.09
N LEU A 20 23.05 -21.85 11.41
CA LEU A 20 21.71 -21.94 10.83
C LEU A 20 20.84 -20.74 11.20
N ALA A 21 20.87 -20.32 12.48
CA ALA A 21 20.11 -19.16 12.93
C ALA A 21 20.59 -17.88 12.25
N THR A 22 21.90 -17.62 12.21
CA THR A 22 22.47 -16.43 11.56
C THR A 22 22.25 -16.45 10.05
N GLY A 23 22.40 -17.62 9.41
CA GLY A 23 22.11 -17.78 7.98
C GLY A 23 20.64 -17.54 7.64
N ALA A 24 19.72 -18.09 8.44
CA ALA A 24 18.28 -17.89 8.26
C ALA A 24 17.86 -16.44 8.51
N SER A 25 18.39 -15.79 9.55
CA SER A 25 18.15 -14.37 9.81
C SER A 25 18.70 -13.47 8.70
N GLY A 26 19.89 -13.78 8.19
CA GLY A 26 20.49 -13.04 7.06
C GLY A 26 19.65 -13.19 5.78
N ALA A 27 19.21 -14.41 5.47
CA ALA A 27 18.35 -14.68 4.33
C ALA A 27 16.99 -13.98 4.46
N TRP A 28 16.38 -14.01 5.65
CA TRP A 28 15.13 -13.31 5.94
C TRP A 28 15.26 -11.80 5.80
N TRP A 29 16.37 -11.22 6.27
CA TRP A 29 16.63 -9.79 6.16
C TRP A 29 16.83 -9.36 4.70
N LEU A 30 17.62 -10.12 3.93
CA LEU A 30 17.81 -9.90 2.49
C LEU A 30 16.51 -10.02 1.71
N ASP A 31 15.68 -11.01 2.05
CA ASP A 31 14.37 -11.15 1.43
C ASP A 31 13.49 -9.95 1.76
N SER A 32 13.42 -9.54 3.02
CA SER A 32 12.62 -8.39 3.48
C SER A 32 13.06 -7.06 2.87
N ALA A 33 14.36 -6.90 2.58
CA ALA A 33 14.93 -5.69 1.99
C ALA A 33 14.69 -5.57 0.48
N ARG A 34 14.21 -6.63 -0.19
CA ARG A 34 13.91 -6.55 -1.63
C ARG A 34 12.81 -5.51 -1.89
N PRO A 35 12.94 -4.67 -2.92
CA PRO A 35 11.85 -3.80 -3.33
C PRO A 35 10.69 -4.66 -3.86
N VAL A 36 9.46 -4.31 -3.46
CA VAL A 36 8.25 -4.90 -4.05
C VAL A 36 8.05 -4.29 -5.44
N PRO A 37 7.79 -5.08 -6.50
CA PRO A 37 7.51 -4.57 -7.83
C PRO A 37 6.34 -3.56 -7.85
N PRO A 38 6.43 -2.46 -8.61
CA PRO A 38 5.42 -1.41 -8.60
C PRO A 38 4.06 -1.86 -9.14
N ASP A 39 4.02 -2.87 -10.01
CA ASP A 39 2.81 -3.51 -10.52
C ASP A 39 2.08 -4.33 -9.44
N GLU A 40 2.82 -5.06 -8.60
CA GLU A 40 2.24 -5.76 -7.44
C GLU A 40 1.65 -4.76 -6.43
N VAL A 41 2.34 -3.64 -6.22
CA VAL A 41 1.88 -2.54 -5.37
C VAL A 41 0.60 -1.92 -5.93
N ALA A 42 0.56 -1.61 -7.23
CA ALA A 42 -0.62 -1.05 -7.89
C ALA A 42 -1.82 -2.01 -7.85
N ARG A 43 -1.58 -3.31 -8.08
CA ARG A 43 -2.61 -4.35 -7.93
C ARG A 43 -3.14 -4.42 -6.50
N ALA A 44 -2.27 -4.40 -5.50
CA ALA A 44 -2.68 -4.45 -4.09
C ALA A 44 -3.49 -3.22 -3.66
N GLU A 45 -3.14 -2.05 -4.19
CA GLU A 45 -3.91 -0.82 -4.02
C GLU A 45 -5.30 -0.91 -4.67
N ALA A 46 -5.38 -1.37 -5.92
CA ALA A 46 -6.64 -1.58 -6.62
C ALA A 46 -7.52 -2.60 -5.87
N TRP A 47 -6.94 -3.72 -5.43
CA TRP A 47 -7.64 -4.75 -4.68
C TRP A 47 -8.25 -4.21 -3.38
N ARG A 48 -7.46 -3.49 -2.57
CA ARG A 48 -7.96 -2.86 -1.33
C ARG A 48 -9.00 -1.77 -1.60
N GLY A 49 -8.84 -1.00 -2.67
CA GLY A 49 -9.81 0.02 -3.07
C GLY A 49 -11.16 -0.60 -3.38
N THR A 50 -11.17 -1.65 -4.20
CA THR A 50 -12.37 -2.40 -4.57
C THR A 50 -13.01 -3.09 -3.36
N GLU A 51 -12.21 -3.71 -2.49
CA GLU A 51 -12.70 -4.32 -1.24
C GLU A 51 -13.35 -3.29 -0.32
N ALA A 52 -12.72 -2.11 -0.15
CA ALA A 52 -13.26 -1.03 0.67
C ALA A 52 -14.58 -0.48 0.11
N LEU A 53 -14.70 -0.37 -1.21
CA LEU A 53 -15.94 0.04 -1.88
C LEU A 53 -17.05 -1.00 -1.74
N LEU A 54 -16.72 -2.29 -1.75
CA LEU A 54 -17.68 -3.38 -1.50
C LEU A 54 -18.16 -3.40 -0.04
N ALA A 55 -17.27 -3.10 0.91
CA ALA A 55 -17.59 -3.00 2.33
C ALA A 55 -18.38 -1.73 2.67
N ALA A 56 -18.34 -0.71 1.81
CA ALA A 56 -19.04 0.55 2.03
C ALA A 56 -20.57 0.35 2.03
N PRO A 57 -21.30 1.13 2.85
CA PRO A 57 -22.76 1.11 2.83
C PRO A 57 -23.30 1.54 1.46
N ALA A 58 -24.39 0.92 1.04
CA ALA A 58 -25.01 1.20 -0.25
C ALA A 58 -25.54 2.66 -0.33
N PRO A 59 -25.07 3.49 -1.27
CA PRO A 59 -25.72 4.76 -1.56
C PRO A 59 -27.11 4.54 -2.16
N ALA A 60 -28.02 5.45 -1.87
CA ALA A 60 -29.34 5.47 -2.49
C ALA A 60 -29.25 6.06 -3.92
N PRO A 61 -29.97 5.51 -4.92
CA PRO A 61 -30.92 4.38 -4.83
C PRO A 61 -30.23 3.01 -4.89
N ALA A 62 -30.65 2.10 -3.98
CA ALA A 62 -30.01 0.80 -3.77
C ALA A 62 -30.04 -0.14 -5.00
N ALA A 63 -31.00 0.00 -5.90
CA ALA A 63 -31.11 -0.82 -7.11
C ALA A 63 -29.95 -0.57 -8.08
N ALA A 64 -29.59 0.70 -8.33
CA ALA A 64 -28.45 1.06 -9.16
C ALA A 64 -27.11 0.62 -8.54
N TRP A 65 -27.06 0.54 -7.21
CA TRP A 65 -25.88 0.07 -6.48
C TRP A 65 -25.65 -1.45 -6.56
N ALA A 66 -26.70 -2.23 -6.81
CA ALA A 66 -26.58 -3.69 -6.91
C ALA A 66 -25.68 -4.11 -8.10
N ASP A 67 -25.87 -3.49 -9.26
CA ASP A 67 -25.06 -3.74 -10.45
C ASP A 67 -23.61 -3.31 -10.25
N VAL A 68 -23.40 -2.16 -9.60
CA VAL A 68 -22.05 -1.68 -9.25
C VAL A 68 -21.34 -2.64 -8.31
N ARG A 69 -22.02 -3.16 -7.28
CA ARG A 69 -21.43 -4.19 -6.40
C ARG A 69 -21.11 -5.48 -7.13
N ALA A 70 -21.99 -5.93 -8.03
CA ALA A 70 -21.73 -7.13 -8.83
C ALA A 70 -20.54 -6.94 -9.78
N ASP A 71 -20.33 -5.72 -10.28
CA ASP A 71 -19.15 -5.36 -11.07
C ASP A 71 -17.88 -5.31 -10.22
N LEU A 72 -17.90 -4.63 -9.08
CA LEU A 72 -16.78 -4.57 -8.14
C LEU A 72 -16.37 -5.98 -7.65
N ALA A 73 -17.34 -6.87 -7.40
CA ALA A 73 -17.05 -8.27 -7.05
C ALA A 73 -16.33 -9.02 -8.19
N ARG A 74 -16.75 -8.81 -9.45
CA ARG A 74 -16.07 -9.38 -10.63
C ARG A 74 -14.68 -8.78 -10.81
N GLN A 75 -14.50 -7.49 -10.56
CA GLN A 75 -13.20 -6.82 -10.60
C GLN A 75 -12.26 -7.39 -9.53
N LEU A 76 -12.75 -7.63 -8.31
CA LEU A 76 -11.96 -8.21 -7.22
C LEU A 76 -11.52 -9.63 -7.57
N GLU A 77 -12.42 -10.44 -8.14
CA GLU A 77 -12.09 -11.79 -8.64
C GLU A 77 -11.03 -11.74 -9.76
N ALA A 78 -11.13 -10.79 -10.69
CA ALA A 78 -10.16 -10.61 -11.77
C ALA A 78 -8.78 -10.14 -11.29
N LEU A 79 -8.72 -9.37 -10.20
CA LEU A 79 -7.48 -8.98 -9.54
C LEU A 79 -6.82 -10.15 -8.77
N GLY A 80 -7.58 -11.21 -8.52
CA GLY A 80 -7.13 -12.44 -7.91
C GLY A 80 -7.08 -12.39 -6.38
N PRO A 81 -6.24 -13.23 -5.75
CA PRO A 81 -6.24 -13.38 -4.30
C PRO A 81 -5.77 -12.12 -3.58
N ALA A 82 -6.16 -12.03 -2.30
CA ALA A 82 -5.75 -10.94 -1.43
C ALA A 82 -4.22 -10.76 -1.45
N PRO A 83 -3.73 -9.52 -1.60
CA PRO A 83 -2.31 -9.23 -1.56
C PRO A 83 -1.75 -9.57 -0.17
N ASP A 84 -0.55 -10.13 -0.14
CA ASP A 84 0.19 -10.41 1.07
C ASP A 84 0.51 -9.13 1.86
N ASP A 85 0.85 -9.29 3.14
CA ASP A 85 1.05 -8.18 4.07
C ASP A 85 2.17 -7.23 3.63
N ARG A 86 3.21 -7.75 2.99
CA ARG A 86 4.37 -6.96 2.53
C ARG A 86 3.97 -6.07 1.36
N THR A 87 3.34 -6.63 0.33
CA THR A 87 2.82 -5.86 -0.81
C THR A 87 1.78 -4.84 -0.34
N SER A 88 0.90 -5.24 0.59
CA SER A 88 -0.06 -4.36 1.24
C SER A 88 0.58 -3.22 2.04
N ALA A 89 1.73 -3.46 2.69
CA ALA A 89 2.47 -2.44 3.42
C ALA A 89 3.18 -1.48 2.47
N ALA A 90 3.76 -1.98 1.39
CA ALA A 90 4.38 -1.17 0.34
C ALA A 90 3.36 -0.23 -0.32
N ALA A 91 2.16 -0.73 -0.65
CA ALA A 91 1.06 0.10 -1.19
C ALA A 91 0.63 1.21 -0.23
N ARG A 92 0.61 0.94 1.08
CA ARG A 92 0.30 1.98 2.08
C ARG A 92 1.41 3.01 2.22
N ALA A 93 2.67 2.59 2.16
CA ALA A 93 3.82 3.49 2.26
C ALA A 93 3.94 4.42 1.04
N GLY A 94 3.49 3.97 -0.14
CA GLY A 94 3.45 4.77 -1.36
C GLY A 94 2.31 5.80 -1.40
N ARG A 95 1.30 5.68 -0.54
CA ARG A 95 0.26 6.71 -0.45
C ARG A 95 0.82 7.94 0.24
N PRO A 96 0.73 9.13 -0.37
CA PRO A 96 0.94 10.35 0.39
C PRO A 96 -0.05 10.33 1.56
N SER A 97 0.47 10.49 2.78
CA SER A 97 -0.36 10.66 3.96
C SER A 97 -1.36 11.78 3.64
N PRO A 98 -2.66 11.65 3.97
CA PRO A 98 -3.55 12.79 3.95
C PRO A 98 -3.09 13.71 5.09
N ALA A 99 -2.02 14.46 4.83
CA ALA A 99 -1.58 15.52 5.70
C ALA A 99 -2.80 16.40 5.88
N GLY A 100 -3.27 16.48 7.12
CA GLY A 100 -4.38 17.33 7.50
C GLY A 100 -4.13 18.70 6.91
N GLY A 101 -4.95 19.06 5.93
CA GLY A 101 -5.12 20.43 5.49
C GLY A 101 -5.80 21.21 6.61
N THR A 102 -5.14 21.34 7.75
CA THR A 102 -5.35 22.48 8.64
C THR A 102 -4.58 23.66 8.04
N GLY A 103 -4.91 24.01 6.79
CA GLY A 103 -4.87 25.41 6.40
C GLY A 103 -5.98 26.05 7.19
N GLY A 104 -5.65 26.47 8.41
CA GLY A 104 -6.56 27.16 9.30
C GLY A 104 -7.00 28.45 8.62
N VAL A 105 -8.17 28.41 7.98
CA VAL A 105 -8.96 29.63 7.81
C VAL A 105 -9.57 29.89 9.19
N SER A 106 -8.84 30.64 10.01
CA SER A 106 -9.43 31.28 11.18
C SER A 106 -10.55 32.21 10.69
N PRO A 107 -11.80 32.04 11.17
CA PRO A 107 -12.85 33.02 10.93
C PRO A 107 -12.60 34.20 11.87
N GLY A 108 -11.80 35.17 11.41
CA GLY A 108 -11.50 36.34 12.21
C GLY A 108 -10.37 37.17 11.64
N ASP A 109 -10.65 37.91 10.57
CA ASP A 109 -10.28 39.33 10.51
C ASP A 109 -11.15 40.04 9.48
N ALA A 110 -12.06 40.89 9.98
CA ALA A 110 -12.74 41.87 9.16
C ALA A 110 -11.80 43.07 9.06
N GLY A 111 -11.12 43.23 7.92
CA GLY A 111 -10.13 44.28 7.71
C GLY A 111 -10.01 44.70 6.26
N ASP A 112 -10.90 45.62 5.88
CA ASP A 112 -10.68 46.74 4.95
C ASP A 112 -10.37 46.52 3.44
N ALA A 113 -10.88 47.48 2.67
CA ALA A 113 -11.05 47.54 1.22
C ALA A 113 -9.77 47.46 0.38
N GLY A 114 -9.91 46.93 -0.84
CA GLY A 114 -8.87 47.04 -1.87
C GLY A 114 -9.23 46.36 -3.20
N ASP A 115 -9.88 47.14 -4.05
CA ASP A 115 -10.07 47.07 -5.50
C ASP A 115 -9.25 46.05 -6.36
N ALA A 116 -9.91 45.66 -7.47
CA ALA A 116 -9.37 45.22 -8.77
C ALA A 116 -9.35 43.72 -9.17
N ALA A 117 -10.09 43.48 -10.26
CA ALA A 117 -9.82 42.57 -11.40
C ALA A 117 -10.26 41.09 -11.35
N GLU A 118 -11.43 40.88 -11.96
CA GLU A 118 -11.88 39.76 -12.85
C GLU A 118 -11.35 38.32 -12.65
N PRO A 119 -12.24 37.31 -12.50
CA PRO A 119 -11.90 35.91 -12.72
C PRO A 119 -12.03 35.55 -14.20
N GLY A 120 -10.98 35.80 -14.98
CA GLY A 120 -10.85 35.36 -16.36
C GLY A 120 -10.30 33.93 -16.48
N ALA A 121 -11.15 33.01 -16.91
CA ALA A 121 -10.84 31.79 -17.68
C ALA A 121 -9.87 30.75 -17.09
N THR A 122 -10.44 29.78 -16.37
CA THR A 122 -10.02 28.37 -16.47
C THR A 122 -10.46 27.81 -17.83
N ALA A 123 -9.53 27.64 -18.78
CA ALA A 123 -9.77 26.77 -19.94
C ALA A 123 -8.46 26.33 -20.63
N SER A 124 -8.21 25.02 -20.50
CA SER A 124 -7.76 24.15 -21.59
C SER A 124 -6.40 24.41 -22.25
N ALA A 125 -5.40 23.63 -21.84
CA ALA A 125 -4.31 23.21 -22.72
C ALA A 125 -4.08 21.70 -22.58
N VAL A 126 -5.05 20.90 -23.04
CA VAL A 126 -4.79 19.50 -23.40
C VAL A 126 -4.15 19.52 -24.79
N LEU A 127 -2.84 19.34 -24.80
CA LEU A 127 -2.03 19.06 -25.97
C LEU A 127 -2.59 17.84 -26.71
N ARG A 128 -3.25 18.06 -27.85
CA ARG A 128 -3.51 17.03 -28.86
C ARG A 128 -2.38 17.09 -29.89
N THR A 129 -1.39 16.23 -29.71
CA THR A 129 -0.36 15.91 -30.70
C THR A 129 -0.59 14.47 -31.17
N THR A 130 -0.42 14.24 -32.48
CA THR A 130 -0.67 13.02 -33.29
C THR A 130 -2.14 12.85 -33.71
N ALA A 131 -2.50 12.73 -35.00
CA ALA A 131 -1.77 12.61 -36.26
C ALA A 131 -2.58 13.26 -37.40
#